data_AF-A0AAD4PF30-F1
#
_entry.id   AF-A0AAD4PF30-F1
#
_cell.length_a   1.000
_cell.length_b   1.000
_cell.length_c   1.000
_cell.angle_alpha   90.00
_cell.angle_beta   90.00
_cell.angle_gamma   90.00
#
_symmetry.space_group_name_H-M   'P 1'
#
loop_
_entity.id
_entity.type
_entity.pdbx_description
1 polymer ?
#
loop_
_entity_poly.entity_id
_entity_poly.type
_entity_poly.pdbx_seq_one_letter_code
_entity_poly.pdbx_strand_id
1 'polypeptide(L)'
;MDIAGHAAPIKKLHWLSSVFCGILMCKIVYDLTAAISALFFKGYNKLNNKEKLEWNNRGFSTFHAFVVAAGSLYLLLFSDLFVDDEDGLFINKSSTLSDTVLGVSIGYFLSDLTLILYHYPALGGVEYILHHGLSMFSIIQSLLSGQAQFYIFMVLFTEITTPFVNLRWHLDVAELKNSKLYIYNGVALFFGWLVARIILFVFLFCHMFLHFDQVRKVYPLGFYSLIAIPPVLSMMNSFWFWKIARGMILQKEKGGGFKKIEGVGFKKAINLSKQAKLYNSPFKLLT
;
A
#
# COMPACT_ATOMS: atom_id res chain seq x y z
N MET A 1 -4.32 -34.46 -7.35
CA MET A 1 -5.09 -34.10 -6.15
C MET A 1 -6.31 -33.32 -6.62
N ASP A 2 -7.50 -33.90 -6.43
CA ASP A 2 -8.76 -33.28 -6.82
C ASP A 2 -9.11 -32.14 -5.84
N ILE A 3 -9.48 -30.97 -6.36
CA ILE A 3 -9.88 -29.78 -5.57
C ILE A 3 -11.06 -30.13 -4.64
N ALA A 4 -11.82 -31.16 -4.99
CA ALA A 4 -12.98 -31.63 -4.25
C ALA A 4 -12.69 -32.07 -2.80
N GLY A 5 -11.48 -32.54 -2.48
CA GLY A 5 -11.14 -33.08 -1.15
C GLY A 5 -10.99 -32.02 -0.04
N HIS A 6 -10.67 -30.77 -0.39
CA HIS A 6 -10.41 -29.73 0.59
C HIS A 6 -11.68 -28.98 1.05
N ALA A 7 -12.75 -29.01 0.26
CA ALA A 7 -13.92 -28.17 0.45
C ALA A 7 -15.10 -28.93 1.10
N ALA A 8 -14.97 -29.30 2.37
CA ALA A 8 -16.11 -29.78 3.17
C ALA A 8 -17.20 -28.69 3.28
N PRO A 9 -18.49 -29.03 3.40
CA PRO A 9 -19.59 -28.04 3.46
C PRO A 9 -19.39 -26.93 4.49
N ILE A 10 -18.83 -27.27 5.66
CA ILE A 10 -18.52 -26.33 6.76
C ILE A 10 -17.43 -25.34 6.34
N LYS A 11 -16.38 -25.80 5.63
CA LYS A 11 -15.31 -24.92 5.12
C LYS A 11 -15.83 -23.95 4.07
N LYS A 12 -16.68 -24.41 3.15
CA LYS A 12 -17.31 -23.53 2.14
C LYS A 12 -18.13 -22.43 2.80
N LEU A 13 -18.94 -22.78 3.80
CA LEU A 13 -19.70 -21.80 4.56
C LEU A 13 -18.77 -20.78 5.24
N HIS A 14 -17.71 -21.26 5.90
CA HIS A 14 -16.72 -20.40 6.55
C HIS A 14 -16.05 -19.41 5.57
N TRP A 15 -15.64 -19.87 4.39
CA TRP A 15 -15.04 -19.01 3.37
C TRP A 15 -16.03 -17.94 2.89
N LEU A 16 -17.27 -18.33 2.57
CA LEU A 16 -18.30 -17.38 2.14
C LEU A 16 -18.64 -16.37 3.24
N SER A 17 -18.74 -16.81 4.50
CA SER A 17 -18.92 -15.93 5.65
C SER A 17 -17.75 -14.94 5.77
N SER A 18 -16.51 -15.39 5.58
CA SER A 18 -15.32 -14.53 5.65
C SER A 18 -15.31 -13.48 4.54
N VAL A 19 -15.68 -13.86 3.30
CA VAL A 19 -15.87 -12.91 2.18
C VAL A 19 -16.95 -11.88 2.52
N PHE A 20 -18.09 -12.33 3.02
CA PHE A 20 -19.18 -11.44 3.42
C PHE A 20 -18.75 -10.49 4.54
N CYS A 21 -18.00 -10.97 5.54
CA CYS A 21 -17.41 -10.14 6.59
C CYS A 21 -16.47 -9.07 6.00
N GLY A 22 -15.68 -9.39 4.98
CA GLY A 22 -14.85 -8.42 4.27
C GLY A 22 -15.66 -7.31 3.59
N ILE A 23 -16.77 -7.66 2.94
CA ILE A 23 -17.69 -6.69 2.32
C ILE A 23 -18.35 -5.81 3.38
N LEU A 24 -18.86 -6.40 4.46
CA LEU A 24 -19.46 -5.65 5.56
C LEU A 24 -18.45 -4.71 6.22
N MET A 25 -17.22 -5.17 6.43
CA MET A 25 -16.13 -4.34 6.95
C MET A 25 -15.92 -3.12 6.05
N CYS A 26 -15.87 -3.29 4.72
CA CYS A 26 -15.72 -2.16 3.80
C CYS A 26 -16.84 -1.13 3.97
N LYS A 27 -18.10 -1.59 4.03
CA LYS A 27 -19.24 -0.68 4.21
C LYS A 27 -19.21 0.05 5.55
N ILE A 28 -18.96 -0.66 6.64
CA ILE A 28 -18.91 -0.10 7.99
C ILE A 28 -17.78 0.94 8.08
N VAL A 29 -16.58 0.58 7.63
CA VAL A 29 -15.42 1.48 7.72
C VAL A 29 -15.58 2.68 6.77
N TYR A 30 -16.20 2.51 5.61
CA TYR A 30 -16.55 3.63 4.73
C TYR A 30 -17.45 4.66 5.45
N ASP A 31 -18.54 4.20 6.08
CA ASP A 31 -19.47 5.08 6.79
C ASP A 31 -18.82 5.74 8.02
N LEU A 32 -18.04 4.97 8.79
CA LEU A 32 -17.28 5.49 9.93
C LEU A 32 -16.26 6.54 9.49
N THR A 33 -15.55 6.28 8.38
CA THR A 33 -14.60 7.24 7.81
C THR A 33 -15.31 8.53 7.43
N ALA A 34 -16.48 8.45 6.80
CA ALA A 34 -17.28 9.61 6.45
C ALA A 34 -17.72 10.41 7.68
N ALA A 35 -18.23 9.71 8.71
CA ALA A 35 -18.71 10.33 9.95
C ALA A 35 -17.58 11.00 10.75
N ILE A 36 -16.48 10.29 10.98
CA ILE A 36 -15.30 10.81 11.67
C ILE A 36 -14.72 11.99 10.87
N SER A 37 -14.63 11.87 9.54
CA SER A 37 -14.08 12.93 8.69
C SER A 37 -14.93 14.20 8.73
N ALA A 38 -16.26 14.06 8.71
CA ALA A 38 -17.17 15.21 8.82
C ALA A 38 -17.06 15.95 10.16
N LEU A 39 -16.77 15.22 11.26
CA LEU A 39 -16.64 15.78 12.60
C LEU A 39 -15.29 16.45 12.85
N PHE A 40 -14.19 15.80 12.42
CA PHE A 40 -12.83 16.22 12.80
C PHE A 40 -12.08 16.98 11.71
N PHE A 41 -12.47 16.83 10.44
CA PHE A 41 -11.73 17.42 9.31
C PHE A 41 -12.59 18.46 8.59
N LYS A 42 -12.42 19.74 8.94
CA LYS A 42 -13.15 20.86 8.31
C LYS A 42 -13.02 20.89 6.78
N GLY A 43 -11.89 20.41 6.25
CA GLY A 43 -11.67 20.29 4.79
C GLY A 43 -12.60 19.28 4.13
N TYR A 44 -12.94 18.17 4.81
CA TYR A 44 -13.80 17.12 4.26
C TYR A 44 -15.18 17.65 3.85
N ASN A 45 -15.79 18.52 4.68
CA ASN A 45 -17.11 19.06 4.38
C ASN A 45 -17.15 19.93 3.11
N LYS A 46 -16.01 20.50 2.72
CA LYS A 46 -15.85 21.33 1.51
C LYS A 46 -15.61 20.51 0.23
N LEU A 47 -15.27 19.22 0.37
CA LEU A 47 -15.02 18.34 -0.76
C LEU A 47 -16.30 18.11 -1.58
N ASN A 48 -16.13 17.95 -2.89
CA ASN A 48 -17.22 17.55 -3.77
C ASN A 48 -17.56 16.06 -3.56
N ASN A 49 -18.68 15.61 -4.13
CA ASN A 49 -19.17 14.23 -3.90
C ASN A 49 -18.19 13.15 -4.37
N LYS A 50 -17.43 13.40 -5.45
CA LYS A 50 -16.43 12.43 -5.96
C LYS A 50 -15.23 12.34 -5.03
N GLU A 51 -14.75 13.49 -4.55
CA GLU A 51 -13.65 13.55 -3.59
C GLU A 51 -14.01 12.92 -2.24
N LYS A 52 -15.24 13.16 -1.74
CA LYS A 52 -15.73 12.49 -0.53
C LYS A 52 -15.79 10.97 -0.69
N LEU A 53 -16.23 10.51 -1.86
CA LEU A 53 -16.28 9.09 -2.17
C LEU A 53 -14.88 8.47 -2.17
N GLU A 54 -13.92 9.07 -2.88
CA GLU A 54 -12.53 8.59 -2.88
C GLU A 54 -11.91 8.66 -1.48
N TRP A 55 -12.18 9.73 -0.73
CA TRP A 55 -11.73 9.88 0.65
C TRP A 55 -12.20 8.74 1.55
N ASN A 56 -13.49 8.42 1.49
CA ASN A 56 -14.06 7.34 2.30
C ASN A 56 -13.58 5.96 1.83
N ASN A 57 -13.39 5.78 0.52
CA ASN A 57 -12.82 4.57 -0.08
C ASN A 57 -11.40 4.28 0.45
N ARG A 58 -10.58 5.33 0.56
CA ARG A 58 -9.24 5.27 1.14
C ARG A 58 -9.25 4.93 2.63
N GLY A 59 -10.35 5.22 3.33
CA GLY A 59 -10.55 4.82 4.72
C GLY A 59 -10.58 3.30 4.91
N PHE A 60 -11.44 2.60 4.17
CA PHE A 60 -11.55 1.14 4.34
C PHE A 60 -10.36 0.38 3.75
N SER A 61 -9.72 0.86 2.68
CA SER A 61 -8.47 0.26 2.19
C SER A 61 -7.31 0.42 3.18
N THR A 62 -7.25 1.55 3.89
CA THR A 62 -6.29 1.73 5.00
C THR A 62 -6.55 0.73 6.13
N PHE A 63 -7.81 0.52 6.51
CA PHE A 63 -8.16 -0.44 7.56
C PHE A 63 -7.83 -1.88 7.15
N HIS A 64 -8.23 -2.29 5.94
CA HIS A 64 -7.89 -3.61 5.39
C HIS A 64 -6.38 -3.84 5.40
N ALA A 65 -5.61 -2.87 4.91
CA ALA A 65 -4.16 -2.95 4.87
C ALA A 65 -3.52 -3.24 6.23
N PHE A 66 -3.99 -2.61 7.31
CA PHE A 66 -3.51 -2.90 8.65
C PHE A 66 -3.85 -4.33 9.08
N VAL A 67 -5.09 -4.76 8.85
CA VAL A 67 -5.56 -6.12 9.20
C VAL A 67 -4.74 -7.18 8.48
N VAL A 68 -4.57 -7.06 7.15
CA VAL A 68 -3.86 -8.08 6.37
C VAL A 68 -2.37 -8.03 6.56
N ALA A 69 -1.77 -6.85 6.77
CA ALA A 69 -0.33 -6.78 7.06
C ALA A 69 -0.02 -7.40 8.42
N ALA A 70 -0.82 -7.12 9.45
CA ALA A 70 -0.67 -7.76 10.76
C ALA A 70 -0.92 -9.27 10.70
N GLY A 71 -1.99 -9.70 10.03
CA GLY A 71 -2.31 -11.12 9.84
C GLY A 71 -1.23 -11.87 9.07
N SER A 72 -0.72 -11.28 7.98
CA SER A 72 0.37 -11.85 7.18
C SER A 72 1.65 -11.97 8.01
N LEU A 73 2.02 -10.93 8.76
CA LEU A 73 3.20 -10.95 9.62
C LEU A 73 3.10 -12.05 10.69
N TYR A 74 1.94 -12.17 11.35
CA TYR A 74 1.66 -13.22 12.32
C TYR A 74 1.81 -14.62 11.71
N LEU A 75 1.14 -14.86 10.57
CA LEU A 75 1.14 -16.18 9.93
C LEU A 75 2.50 -16.57 9.35
N LEU A 76 3.26 -15.59 8.84
CA LEU A 76 4.57 -15.85 8.23
C LEU A 76 5.69 -16.03 9.26
N LEU A 77 5.65 -15.32 10.39
CA LEU A 77 6.78 -15.25 11.32
C LEU A 77 6.52 -15.84 12.71
N PHE A 78 5.25 -15.99 13.13
CA PHE A 78 4.93 -16.27 14.52
C PHE A 78 4.02 -17.49 14.75
N SER A 79 3.35 -18.02 13.73
CA SER A 79 2.32 -19.05 13.91
C SER A 79 2.77 -20.49 13.61
N ASP A 80 4.06 -20.70 13.28
CA ASP A 80 4.65 -21.97 12.79
C ASP A 80 3.92 -22.64 11.61
N LEU A 81 2.94 -21.96 10.99
CA LEU A 81 2.03 -22.54 10.00
C LEU A 81 2.74 -23.00 8.74
N PHE A 82 3.84 -22.34 8.37
CA PHE A 82 4.57 -22.59 7.11
C PHE A 82 5.92 -23.26 7.34
N VAL A 83 6.09 -23.96 8.47
CA VAL A 83 7.24 -24.84 8.71
C VAL A 83 6.95 -26.20 8.06
N ASP A 84 7.92 -26.78 7.34
CA ASP A 84 7.80 -28.14 6.82
C ASP A 84 7.86 -29.16 7.99
N ASP A 85 6.89 -30.06 8.07
CA ASP A 85 6.84 -31.12 9.10
C ASP A 85 6.12 -32.38 8.57
N GLU A 86 5.74 -33.29 9.49
CA GLU A 86 5.03 -34.54 9.19
C GLU A 86 3.65 -34.31 8.55
N ASP A 87 2.98 -33.18 8.83
CA ASP A 87 1.67 -32.83 8.28
C ASP A 87 1.78 -32.32 6.83
N GLY A 88 2.99 -31.98 6.37
CA GLY A 88 3.31 -31.75 4.96
C GLY A 88 4.19 -30.54 4.69
N LEU A 89 4.36 -30.25 3.40
CA LEU A 89 5.15 -29.12 2.91
C LEU A 89 4.40 -27.79 3.12
N PHE A 90 5.12 -26.70 3.37
CA PHE A 90 4.57 -25.36 3.57
C PHE A 90 3.65 -24.92 2.42
N ILE A 91 3.89 -25.43 1.20
CA ILE A 91 3.09 -25.13 0.02
C ILE A 91 1.65 -25.65 0.16
N ASN A 92 1.40 -26.67 0.98
CA ASN A 92 0.09 -27.31 1.16
C ASN A 92 -0.57 -26.95 2.50
N LYS A 93 -0.02 -25.99 3.25
CA LYS A 93 -0.52 -25.66 4.58
C LYS A 93 -1.50 -24.49 4.56
N SER A 94 -2.58 -24.67 5.29
CA SER A 94 -3.57 -23.64 5.61
C SER A 94 -4.14 -23.87 7.00
N SER A 95 -4.81 -22.84 7.54
CA SER A 95 -5.47 -22.84 8.84
C SER A 95 -6.79 -22.07 8.73
N THR A 96 -7.68 -22.23 9.71
CA THR A 96 -8.92 -21.42 9.77
C THR A 96 -8.61 -19.92 9.79
N LEU A 97 -7.58 -19.50 10.52
CA LEU A 97 -7.19 -18.10 10.57
C LEU A 97 -6.69 -17.60 9.22
N SER A 98 -5.82 -18.36 8.55
CA SER A 98 -5.30 -17.97 7.24
C SER A 98 -6.41 -17.91 6.19
N ASP A 99 -7.29 -18.91 6.15
CA ASP A 99 -8.49 -18.92 5.29
C ASP A 99 -9.41 -17.72 5.56
N THR A 100 -9.58 -17.34 6.83
CA THR A 100 -10.36 -16.15 7.23
C THR A 100 -9.74 -14.87 6.66
N VAL A 101 -8.43 -14.68 6.80
CA VAL A 101 -7.73 -13.47 6.30
C VAL A 101 -7.81 -13.40 4.77
N LEU A 102 -7.66 -14.54 4.07
CA LEU A 102 -7.83 -14.60 2.62
C LEU A 102 -9.27 -14.29 2.20
N GLY A 103 -10.27 -14.86 2.88
CA GLY A 103 -11.68 -14.60 2.63
C GLY A 103 -12.05 -13.13 2.80
N VAL A 104 -11.66 -12.52 3.93
CA VAL A 104 -11.85 -11.08 4.19
C VAL A 104 -11.17 -10.24 3.09
N SER A 105 -9.99 -10.65 2.64
CA SER A 105 -9.27 -9.95 1.54
C SER A 105 -10.01 -10.03 0.21
N ILE A 106 -10.58 -11.19 -0.14
CA ILE A 106 -11.42 -11.31 -1.34
C ILE A 106 -12.61 -10.35 -1.26
N GLY A 107 -13.29 -10.30 -0.11
CA GLY A 107 -14.42 -9.38 0.10
C GLY A 107 -14.02 -7.90 -0.06
N TYR A 108 -12.84 -7.54 0.45
CA TYR A 108 -12.25 -6.21 0.26
C TYR A 108 -11.94 -5.91 -1.20
N PHE A 109 -11.13 -6.73 -1.87
CA PHE A 109 -10.72 -6.49 -3.25
C PHE A 109 -11.92 -6.43 -4.21
N LEU A 110 -12.97 -7.22 -3.94
CA LEU A 110 -14.22 -7.19 -4.70
C LEU A 110 -14.97 -5.87 -4.50
N SER A 111 -15.06 -5.38 -3.26
CA SER A 111 -15.73 -4.12 -2.93
C SER A 111 -15.00 -2.93 -3.57
N ASP A 112 -13.67 -2.88 -3.44
CA ASP A 112 -12.85 -1.80 -3.98
C ASP A 112 -12.85 -1.82 -5.53
N LEU A 113 -12.71 -3.00 -6.15
CA LEU A 113 -12.78 -3.12 -7.61
C LEU A 113 -14.15 -2.68 -8.14
N THR A 114 -15.23 -3.02 -7.44
CA THR A 114 -16.58 -2.60 -7.83
C THR A 114 -16.71 -1.07 -7.85
N LEU A 115 -16.17 -0.39 -6.85
CA LEU A 115 -16.14 1.08 -6.79
C LEU A 115 -15.27 1.67 -7.90
N ILE A 116 -14.08 1.10 -8.12
CA ILE A 116 -13.17 1.51 -9.21
C ILE A 116 -13.87 1.39 -10.57
N LEU A 117 -14.55 0.28 -10.85
CA LEU A 117 -15.24 0.05 -12.12
C LEU A 117 -16.46 0.97 -12.29
N TYR A 118 -17.27 1.13 -11.25
CA TYR A 118 -18.48 1.96 -11.32
C TYR A 118 -18.15 3.44 -11.54
N HIS A 119 -17.02 3.90 -11.01
CA HIS A 119 -16.55 5.28 -11.16
C HIS A 119 -15.38 5.41 -12.13
N TYR A 120 -15.11 4.40 -12.97
CA TYR A 120 -13.99 4.45 -13.90
C TYR A 120 -14.17 5.59 -14.92
N PRO A 121 -13.11 6.37 -15.25
CA PRO A 121 -11.72 6.27 -14.79
C PRO A 121 -11.38 7.18 -13.59
N ALA A 122 -12.36 7.71 -12.87
CA ALA A 122 -12.15 8.74 -11.85
C ALA A 122 -11.46 8.22 -10.57
N LEU A 123 -11.70 6.97 -10.16
CA LEU A 123 -11.13 6.39 -8.92
C LEU A 123 -9.87 5.54 -9.15
N GLY A 124 -9.54 5.20 -10.40
CA GLY A 124 -8.42 4.32 -10.69
C GLY A 124 -8.16 4.12 -12.17
N GLY A 125 -6.90 3.88 -12.52
CA GLY A 125 -6.46 3.48 -13.85
C GLY A 125 -6.48 1.96 -14.08
N VAL A 126 -6.15 1.55 -15.31
CA VAL A 126 -6.09 0.14 -15.72
C VAL A 126 -5.15 -0.68 -14.83
N GLU A 127 -4.09 -0.07 -14.32
CA GLU A 127 -3.14 -0.71 -13.42
C GLU A 127 -3.77 -1.13 -12.10
N TYR A 128 -4.77 -0.40 -11.60
CA TYR A 128 -5.50 -0.80 -10.38
C TYR A 128 -6.44 -1.97 -10.66
N ILE A 129 -7.10 -1.97 -11.82
CA ILE A 129 -7.95 -3.09 -12.27
C ILE A 129 -7.11 -4.36 -12.41
N LEU A 130 -5.95 -4.26 -13.07
CA LEU A 130 -5.02 -5.38 -13.20
C LEU A 130 -4.51 -5.86 -11.85
N HIS A 131 -4.09 -4.94 -10.97
CA HIS A 131 -3.65 -5.29 -9.62
C HIS A 131 -4.73 -6.05 -8.85
N HIS A 132 -5.95 -5.52 -8.78
CA HIS A 132 -7.06 -6.14 -8.05
C HIS A 132 -7.48 -7.48 -8.65
N GLY A 133 -7.56 -7.56 -9.99
CA GLY A 133 -7.91 -8.79 -10.70
C GLY A 133 -6.90 -9.90 -10.45
N LEU A 134 -5.60 -9.61 -10.59
CA LEU A 134 -4.52 -10.57 -10.35
C LEU A 134 -4.44 -11.00 -8.88
N SER A 135 -4.61 -10.06 -7.95
CA SER A 135 -4.65 -10.34 -6.51
C SER A 135 -5.82 -11.26 -6.16
N MET A 136 -7.05 -10.93 -6.57
CA MET A 136 -8.22 -11.77 -6.32
C MET A 136 -8.08 -13.15 -6.95
N PHE A 137 -7.64 -13.22 -8.21
CA PHE A 137 -7.45 -14.50 -8.90
C PHE A 137 -6.46 -15.39 -8.16
N SER A 138 -5.37 -14.83 -7.64
CA SER A 138 -4.37 -15.57 -6.87
C SER A 138 -4.89 -16.02 -5.50
N ILE A 139 -5.59 -15.12 -4.78
CA ILE A 139 -6.13 -15.41 -3.45
C ILE A 139 -7.24 -16.46 -3.51
N ILE A 140 -8.18 -16.35 -4.46
CA ILE A 140 -9.27 -17.32 -4.65
C ILE A 140 -8.71 -18.70 -4.94
N GLN A 141 -7.74 -18.78 -5.85
CA GLN A 141 -7.07 -20.03 -6.17
C GLN A 141 -6.39 -20.69 -4.97
N SER A 142 -5.65 -19.91 -4.19
CA SER A 142 -4.96 -20.38 -2.99
C SER A 142 -5.93 -20.82 -1.89
N LEU A 143 -7.04 -20.09 -1.71
CA LEU A 143 -8.09 -20.43 -0.75
C LEU A 143 -8.81 -21.73 -1.13
N LEU A 144 -9.20 -21.87 -2.41
CA LEU A 144 -9.95 -23.05 -2.88
C LEU A 144 -9.09 -24.33 -2.90
N SER A 145 -7.79 -24.19 -3.20
CA SER A 145 -6.87 -25.33 -3.23
C SER A 145 -6.27 -25.66 -1.86
N GLY A 146 -6.25 -24.71 -0.93
CA GLY A 146 -5.45 -24.81 0.31
C GLY A 146 -3.94 -24.78 0.06
N GLN A 147 -3.49 -24.38 -1.15
CA GLN A 147 -2.09 -24.39 -1.54
C GLN A 147 -1.53 -22.97 -1.73
N ALA A 148 -0.21 -22.84 -1.63
CA ALA A 148 0.58 -21.64 -1.87
C ALA A 148 0.24 -20.42 -0.99
N GLN A 149 -0.45 -20.63 0.15
CA GLN A 149 -0.85 -19.53 1.04
C GLN A 149 0.35 -18.73 1.55
N PHE A 150 1.49 -19.37 1.80
CA PHE A 150 2.75 -18.69 2.17
C PHE A 150 3.09 -17.53 1.22
N TYR A 151 3.11 -17.79 -0.08
CA TYR A 151 3.43 -16.76 -1.08
C TYR A 151 2.33 -15.70 -1.20
N ILE A 152 1.06 -16.09 -1.01
CA ILE A 152 -0.05 -15.12 -0.96
C ILE A 152 0.10 -14.18 0.22
N PHE A 153 0.45 -14.66 1.42
CA PHE A 153 0.68 -13.80 2.57
C PHE A 153 1.90 -12.90 2.42
N MET A 154 2.96 -13.35 1.76
CA MET A 154 4.07 -12.46 1.40
C MET A 154 3.60 -11.30 0.52
N VAL A 155 2.75 -11.58 -0.48
CA VAL A 155 2.21 -10.53 -1.35
C VAL A 155 1.20 -9.65 -0.62
N LEU A 156 0.31 -10.21 0.22
CA LEU A 156 -0.64 -9.44 1.03
C LEU A 156 0.05 -8.53 2.04
N PHE A 157 1.19 -8.93 2.61
CA PHE A 157 1.97 -8.07 3.48
C PHE A 157 2.39 -6.76 2.79
N THR A 158 2.49 -6.73 1.46
CA THR A 158 2.83 -5.50 0.72
C THR A 158 1.79 -4.40 0.85
N GLU A 159 0.57 -4.71 1.31
CA GLU A 159 -0.45 -3.72 1.64
C GLU A 159 -0.06 -2.84 2.83
N ILE A 160 0.96 -3.19 3.61
CA ILE A 160 1.50 -2.31 4.67
C ILE A 160 1.91 -0.92 4.16
N THR A 161 2.14 -0.76 2.86
CA THR A 161 2.45 0.55 2.26
C THR A 161 1.20 1.41 1.98
N THR A 162 0.03 0.80 1.87
CA THR A 162 -1.24 1.43 1.47
C THR A 162 -1.67 2.56 2.42
N PRO A 163 -1.54 2.45 3.76
CA PRO A 163 -1.81 3.55 4.68
C PRO A 163 -0.99 4.81 4.37
N PHE A 164 0.28 4.68 3.96
CA PHE A 164 1.12 5.83 3.62
C PHE A 164 0.70 6.48 2.30
N VAL A 165 0.29 5.68 1.31
CA VAL A 165 -0.26 6.19 0.03
C VAL A 165 -1.55 6.98 0.29
N ASN A 166 -2.46 6.40 1.06
CA ASN A 166 -3.74 7.01 1.41
C ASN A 166 -3.58 8.27 2.25
N LEU A 167 -2.72 8.24 3.28
CA LEU A 167 -2.42 9.43 4.09
C LEU A 167 -1.83 10.55 3.23
N ARG A 168 -0.92 10.23 2.29
CA ARG A 168 -0.35 11.24 1.39
C ARG A 168 -1.45 11.90 0.55
N TRP A 169 -2.38 11.12 0.03
CA TRP A 169 -3.51 11.63 -0.75
C TRP A 169 -4.46 12.48 0.10
N HIS A 170 -4.80 12.04 1.32
CA HIS A 170 -5.65 12.83 2.23
C HIS A 170 -5.04 14.20 2.53
N LEU A 171 -3.73 14.24 2.77
CA LEU A 171 -3.02 15.49 3.00
C LEU A 171 -2.90 16.35 1.73
N ASP A 172 -2.86 15.74 0.54
CA ASP A 172 -2.87 16.45 -0.74
C ASP A 172 -4.21 17.20 -0.93
N VAL A 173 -5.31 16.46 -0.83
CA VAL A 173 -6.69 16.97 -0.98
C VAL A 173 -7.07 17.96 0.11
N ALA A 174 -6.49 17.82 1.31
CA ALA A 174 -6.64 18.81 2.37
C ALA A 174 -5.75 20.06 2.21
N GLU A 175 -5.02 20.19 1.10
CA GLU A 175 -4.07 21.29 0.81
C GLU A 175 -2.88 21.38 1.81
N LEU A 176 -2.53 20.25 2.43
CA LEU A 176 -1.49 20.14 3.47
C LEU A 176 -0.14 19.63 2.94
N LYS A 177 0.18 19.84 1.65
CA LYS A 177 1.46 19.40 1.03
C LYS A 177 2.72 19.93 1.71
N ASN A 178 2.63 21.11 2.31
CA ASN A 178 3.76 21.78 2.96
C ASN A 178 3.90 21.38 4.45
N SER A 179 3.01 20.55 4.97
CA SER A 179 3.07 20.10 6.37
C SER A 179 4.25 19.15 6.61
N LYS A 180 4.80 19.17 7.83
CA LYS A 180 5.84 18.21 8.25
C LYS A 180 5.33 16.77 8.12
N LEU A 181 4.05 16.54 8.41
CA LEU A 181 3.42 15.22 8.28
C LEU A 181 3.44 14.70 6.84
N TYR A 182 3.15 15.54 5.84
CA TYR A 182 3.24 15.15 4.43
C TYR A 182 4.65 14.73 4.01
N ILE A 183 5.67 15.44 4.53
CA ILE A 183 7.08 15.16 4.27
C ILE A 183 7.49 13.85 4.95
N TYR A 184 7.24 13.69 6.25
CA TYR A 184 7.59 12.48 6.99
C TYR A 184 6.88 11.25 6.44
N ASN A 185 5.60 11.37 6.09
CA ASN A 185 4.86 10.31 5.42
C ASN A 185 5.47 9.97 4.05
N GLY A 186 5.94 10.96 3.28
CA GLY A 186 6.64 10.71 2.02
C GLY A 186 7.94 9.92 2.19
N VAL A 187 8.72 10.23 3.23
CA VAL A 187 9.93 9.47 3.58
C VAL A 187 9.58 8.05 4.00
N ALA A 188 8.57 7.89 4.89
CA ALA A 188 8.09 6.58 5.32
C ALA A 188 7.56 5.74 4.16
N LEU A 189 6.80 6.34 3.24
CA LEU A 189 6.32 5.70 2.02
C LEU A 189 7.49 5.21 1.14
N PHE A 190 8.53 6.02 0.97
CA PHE A 190 9.70 5.61 0.17
C PHE A 190 10.40 4.37 0.75
N PHE A 191 10.72 4.38 2.04
CA PHE A 191 11.39 3.24 2.68
C PHE A 191 10.47 2.03 2.83
N GLY A 192 9.20 2.25 3.16
CA GLY A 192 8.18 1.21 3.22
C GLY A 192 8.02 0.52 1.88
N TRP A 193 7.97 1.27 0.78
CA TRP A 193 7.90 0.70 -0.58
C TRP A 193 9.15 -0.08 -0.94
N LEU A 194 10.34 0.45 -0.65
CA LEU A 194 11.60 -0.25 -0.90
C LEU A 194 11.64 -1.61 -0.18
N VAL A 195 11.31 -1.63 1.11
CA VAL A 195 11.38 -2.86 1.92
C VAL A 195 10.25 -3.83 1.54
N ALA A 196 8.99 -3.38 1.62
CA ALA A 196 7.84 -4.26 1.51
C ALA A 196 7.50 -4.65 0.06
N ARG A 197 7.89 -3.86 -0.95
CA ARG A 197 7.51 -4.09 -2.36
C ARG A 197 8.66 -4.38 -3.31
N ILE A 198 9.89 -3.96 -2.99
CA ILE A 198 11.07 -4.26 -3.82
C ILE A 198 11.87 -5.41 -3.20
N ILE A 199 12.39 -5.22 -1.98
CA ILE A 199 13.23 -6.23 -1.31
C ILE A 199 12.44 -7.51 -1.05
N LEU A 200 11.20 -7.40 -0.57
CA LEU A 200 10.34 -8.57 -0.33
C LEU A 200 10.07 -9.37 -1.61
N PHE A 201 9.90 -8.72 -2.76
CA PHE A 201 9.73 -9.43 -4.03
C PHE A 201 11.01 -10.12 -4.48
N VAL A 202 12.18 -9.51 -4.28
CA VAL A 202 13.47 -10.19 -4.49
C VAL A 202 13.56 -11.44 -3.61
N PHE A 203 13.25 -11.31 -2.31
CA PHE A 203 13.20 -12.44 -1.39
C PHE A 203 12.19 -13.51 -1.82
N LEU A 204 10.98 -13.12 -2.27
CA LEU A 204 9.96 -14.02 -2.81
C LEU A 204 10.51 -14.84 -3.97
N PHE A 205 11.16 -14.21 -4.95
CA PHE A 205 11.73 -14.92 -6.10
C PHE A 205 12.89 -15.83 -5.70
N CYS A 206 13.77 -15.39 -4.81
CA CYS A 206 14.85 -16.23 -4.27
C CYS A 206 14.29 -17.43 -3.53
N HIS A 207 13.29 -17.25 -2.68
CA HIS A 207 12.64 -18.34 -1.95
C HIS A 207 11.97 -19.33 -2.91
N MET A 208 11.23 -18.84 -3.91
CA MET A 208 10.64 -19.71 -4.93
C MET A 208 11.69 -20.52 -5.70
N PHE A 209 12.84 -19.92 -6.02
CA PHE A 209 13.93 -20.59 -6.71
C PHE A 209 14.60 -21.66 -5.83
N LEU A 210 14.89 -21.34 -4.56
CA LEU A 210 15.50 -22.28 -3.63
C LEU A 210 14.57 -23.45 -3.27
N HIS A 211 13.25 -23.20 -3.21
CA HIS A 211 12.23 -24.22 -2.92
C HIS A 211 11.50 -24.70 -4.18
N PHE A 212 12.14 -24.61 -5.36
CA PHE A 212 11.50 -24.91 -6.64
C PHE A 212 10.92 -26.33 -6.70
N ASP A 213 11.59 -27.30 -6.07
CA ASP A 213 11.11 -28.69 -5.97
C ASP A 213 9.80 -28.85 -5.20
N GLN A 214 9.49 -27.93 -4.30
CA GLN A 214 8.20 -27.88 -3.62
C GLN A 214 7.18 -27.05 -4.42
N VAL A 215 7.61 -25.92 -5.00
CA VAL A 215 6.75 -25.05 -5.82
C VAL A 215 6.15 -25.81 -7.01
N ARG A 216 6.93 -26.68 -7.68
CA ARG A 216 6.44 -27.56 -8.78
C ARG A 216 5.37 -28.57 -8.36
N LYS A 217 5.14 -28.78 -7.07
CA LYS A 217 4.11 -29.69 -6.53
C LYS A 217 2.76 -29.01 -6.37
N VAL A 218 2.69 -27.68 -6.51
CA VAL A 218 1.42 -26.94 -6.58
C VAL A 218 0.63 -27.45 -7.79
N TYR A 219 -0.69 -27.54 -7.66
CA TYR A 219 -1.55 -27.93 -8.80
C TYR A 219 -1.29 -27.06 -10.04
N PRO A 220 -1.53 -27.56 -11.28
CA PRO A 220 -0.98 -26.94 -12.50
C PRO A 220 -1.27 -25.45 -12.67
N LEU A 221 -2.53 -25.02 -12.52
CA LEU A 221 -2.90 -23.62 -12.69
C LEU A 221 -2.30 -22.74 -11.58
N GLY A 222 -2.19 -23.24 -10.35
CA GLY A 222 -1.54 -22.55 -9.25
C GLY A 222 -0.04 -22.38 -9.47
N PHE A 223 0.63 -23.41 -10.00
CA PHE A 223 2.04 -23.33 -10.39
C PHE A 223 2.28 -22.25 -11.46
N TYR A 224 1.49 -22.26 -12.54
CA TYR A 224 1.60 -21.23 -13.59
C TYR A 224 1.29 -19.83 -13.05
N SER A 225 0.32 -19.71 -12.14
CA SER A 225 -0.01 -18.44 -11.48
C SER A 225 1.16 -17.91 -10.64
N LEU A 226 1.83 -18.77 -9.87
CA LEU A 226 2.99 -18.40 -9.06
C LEU A 226 4.18 -17.91 -9.89
N ILE A 227 4.40 -18.48 -11.08
CA ILE A 227 5.53 -18.04 -11.93
C ILE A 227 5.17 -16.84 -12.81
N ALA A 228 3.89 -16.55 -13.07
CA ALA A 228 3.46 -15.48 -13.97
C ALA A 228 3.03 -14.19 -13.24
N ILE A 229 2.29 -14.31 -12.15
CA ILE A 229 1.65 -13.15 -11.50
C ILE A 229 2.65 -12.32 -10.66
N PRO A 230 3.49 -12.91 -9.79
CA PRO A 230 4.47 -12.15 -9.02
C PRO A 230 5.44 -11.32 -9.89
N PRO A 231 5.94 -11.78 -11.05
CA PRO A 231 6.71 -10.93 -11.96
C PRO A 231 5.93 -9.70 -12.45
N VAL A 232 4.66 -9.84 -12.84
CA VAL A 232 3.82 -8.71 -13.25
C VAL A 232 3.65 -7.71 -12.11
N LEU A 233 3.34 -8.19 -10.90
CA LEU A 233 3.22 -7.34 -9.71
C LEU A 233 4.55 -6.65 -9.36
N SER A 234 5.68 -7.34 -9.50
CA SER A 234 7.02 -6.78 -9.28
C SER A 234 7.34 -5.66 -10.27
N MET A 235 7.01 -5.84 -11.56
CA MET A 235 7.17 -4.80 -12.58
C MET A 235 6.33 -3.56 -12.25
N MET A 236 5.07 -3.74 -11.84
CA MET A 236 4.20 -2.65 -11.39
C MET A 236 4.78 -1.94 -10.17
N ASN A 237 5.25 -2.70 -9.16
CA ASN A 237 5.87 -2.16 -7.95
C ASN A 237 7.15 -1.36 -8.27
N SER A 238 7.94 -1.81 -9.24
CA SER A 238 9.14 -1.11 -9.69
C SER A 238 8.81 0.21 -10.40
N PHE A 239 7.78 0.22 -11.26
CA PHE A 239 7.29 1.43 -11.91
C PHE A 239 6.80 2.48 -10.90
N TRP A 240 6.03 2.06 -9.90
CA TRP A 240 5.57 2.95 -8.84
C TRP A 240 6.71 3.43 -7.94
N PHE A 241 7.67 2.55 -7.61
CA PHE A 241 8.84 2.94 -6.84
C PHE A 241 9.66 4.01 -7.58
N TRP A 242 9.85 3.87 -8.88
CA TRP A 242 10.49 4.89 -9.72
C TRP A 242 9.76 6.24 -9.62
N LYS A 243 8.43 6.26 -9.68
CA LYS A 243 7.63 7.49 -9.49
C LYS A 243 7.84 8.12 -8.10
N ILE A 244 7.83 7.30 -7.04
CA ILE A 244 8.05 7.77 -5.65
C ILE A 244 9.46 8.33 -5.49
N ALA A 245 10.48 7.62 -5.96
CA ALA A 245 11.88 8.05 -5.92
C ALA A 245 12.10 9.37 -6.66
N ARG A 246 11.52 9.50 -7.87
CA ARG A 246 11.58 10.76 -8.64
C ARG A 246 10.91 11.92 -7.90
N GLY A 247 9.76 11.67 -7.26
CA GLY A 247 9.07 12.67 -6.45
C GLY A 247 9.93 13.18 -5.28
N MET A 248 10.67 12.28 -4.61
CA MET A 248 11.58 12.63 -3.52
C MET A 248 12.77 13.49 -3.97
N ILE A 249 13.37 13.16 -5.12
CA ILE A 249 14.49 13.92 -5.69
C ILE A 249 14.05 15.37 -6.02
N LEU A 250 12.92 15.51 -6.72
CA LEU A 250 12.38 16.83 -7.09
C LEU A 250 12.02 17.68 -5.87
N GLN A 251 11.54 17.06 -4.79
CA GLN A 251 11.25 17.75 -3.54
C GLN A 251 12.52 18.26 -2.85
N LYS A 252 13.61 17.49 -2.90
CA LYS A 252 14.92 17.90 -2.38
C LYS A 252 15.51 19.07 -3.19
N GLU A 253 15.36 19.07 -4.51
CA GLU A 253 15.81 20.18 -5.38
C GLU A 253 15.06 21.47 -5.09
N LYS A 254 13.74 21.42 -4.91
CA LYS A 254 12.93 22.60 -4.53
C LYS A 254 13.26 23.12 -3.13
N GLY A 255 13.43 22.23 -2.14
CA GLY A 255 13.82 22.60 -0.78
C GLY A 255 15.26 23.12 -0.67
N GLY A 256 16.18 22.59 -1.48
CA GLY A 256 17.56 23.07 -1.61
C GLY A 256 17.64 24.41 -2.35
N GLY A 257 16.81 24.62 -3.37
CA GLY A 257 16.66 25.89 -4.07
C GLY A 257 16.14 27.00 -3.15
N PHE A 258 15.14 26.70 -2.30
CA PHE A 258 14.62 27.66 -1.32
C PHE A 258 15.69 28.07 -0.28
N LYS A 259 16.44 27.11 0.26
CA LYS A 259 17.60 27.39 1.14
C LYS A 259 18.71 28.18 0.44
N LYS A 260 18.93 27.96 -0.87
CA LYS A 260 19.92 28.70 -1.66
C LYS A 260 19.46 30.13 -1.94
N ILE A 261 18.16 30.36 -2.17
CA ILE A 261 17.55 31.70 -2.33
C ILE A 261 17.60 32.47 -1.01
N GLU A 262 17.29 31.84 0.12
CA GLU A 262 17.46 32.46 1.45
C GLU A 262 18.93 32.81 1.73
N GLY A 263 19.88 31.92 1.42
CA GLY A 263 21.31 32.16 1.59
C GLY A 263 21.87 33.27 0.69
N VAL A 264 21.35 33.40 -0.54
CA VAL A 264 21.70 34.49 -1.47
C VAL A 264 21.04 35.81 -1.05
N GLY A 265 19.77 35.77 -0.64
CA GLY A 265 19.04 36.93 -0.12
C GLY A 265 19.69 37.51 1.14
N PHE A 266 20.13 36.66 2.06
CA PHE A 266 20.82 37.07 3.28
C PHE A 266 22.20 37.68 2.99
N LYS A 267 22.99 37.08 2.08
CA LYS A 267 24.28 37.66 1.65
C LYS A 267 24.10 38.99 0.91
N LYS A 268 23.06 39.13 0.08
CA LYS A 268 22.74 40.38 -0.64
C LYS A 268 22.27 41.47 0.34
N ALA A 269 21.45 41.11 1.34
CA ALA A 269 21.03 42.02 2.40
C ALA A 269 22.20 42.49 3.30
N ILE A 270 23.16 41.61 3.61
CA ILE A 270 24.38 41.97 4.34
C ILE A 270 25.28 42.91 3.51
N ASN A 271 25.42 42.68 2.20
CA ASN A 271 26.20 43.58 1.34
C ASN A 271 25.54 44.96 1.18
N LEU A 272 24.21 45.00 1.07
CA LEU A 272 23.45 46.26 1.02
C LEU A 272 23.50 47.02 2.35
N SER A 273 23.48 46.33 3.50
CA SER A 273 23.63 46.99 4.81
C SER A 273 25.06 47.49 5.06
N LYS A 274 26.08 46.82 4.51
CA LYS A 274 27.47 47.32 4.50
C LYS A 274 27.64 48.54 3.59
N GLN A 275 27.00 48.57 2.42
CA GLN A 275 27.00 49.75 1.54
C GLN A 275 26.22 50.94 2.15
N ALA A 276 25.09 50.69 2.82
CA ALA A 276 24.33 51.74 3.49
C ALA A 276 25.08 52.36 4.70
N LYS A 277 25.94 51.58 5.38
CA LYS A 277 26.83 52.10 6.44
C LYS A 277 28.00 52.94 5.91
N LEU A 278 28.38 52.79 4.63
CA LEU A 278 29.40 53.64 3.99
C LEU A 278 28.87 55.01 3.57
N TYR A 279 27.55 55.17 3.42
CA TYR A 279 26.92 56.44 3.00
C TYR A 279 26.30 57.27 4.14
N ASN A 280 26.19 56.72 5.35
CA ASN A 280 25.58 57.40 6.51
C ASN A 280 26.59 57.63 7.66
N SER A 281 27.80 58.09 7.35
CA SER A 281 28.69 58.69 8.36
C SER A 281 28.49 60.21 8.38
N PRO A 282 27.78 60.79 9.36
CA PRO A 282 27.73 62.23 9.53
C PRO A 282 28.97 62.67 10.31
N PHE A 283 29.92 63.32 9.64
CA PHE A 283 30.87 64.35 10.12
C PHE A 283 32.20 64.28 9.36
N LYS A 284 32.53 65.36 8.63
CA LYS A 284 33.80 66.11 8.60
C LYS A 284 33.62 67.27 7.59
N LEU A 285 33.30 68.48 8.08
CA LEU A 285 34.17 69.68 8.21
C LEU A 285 34.32 70.43 6.86
N LEU A 286 33.76 71.63 6.68
CA LEU A 286 34.36 72.92 7.06
C LEU A 286 35.86 72.98 6.74
N THR A 287 36.18 73.32 5.49
CA THR A 287 37.13 74.34 4.99
C THR A 287 37.02 74.35 3.47
#